data_AF-A0A967HZC3-F1
#
_entry.id   AF-A0A967HZC3-F1
#
_cell.length_a   1.000
_cell.length_b   1.000
_cell.length_c   1.000
_cell.angle_alpha   90.00
_cell.angle_beta   90.00
_cell.angle_gamma   90.00
#
_symmetry.space_group_name_H-M   'P 1'
#
loop_
_entity.id
_entity.type
_entity.pdbx_description
1 polymer ?
#
loop_
_entity_poly.entity_id
_entity_poly.type
_entity_poly.pdbx_seq_one_letter_code
_entity_poly.pdbx_strand_id
1 'polypeptide(L)'
;LRARIDALSLTIHPMMAIDATRLPRGAKPEVRPGKMILTNGDPREVLQPFNFGQVSQITFAQAGALQQMVQQATGAVDSAGIAGQVNGEATAAGISMSLGAIIKRHKRTLINFQQSFLIPFVKKAAYRYMQFDPESYPVADYKFNASSTLGIIAREYEVTQLVQLLQTMDRQSPLYNTLIQSIIDNMNLSNREELIAAMQQAMQPNPEAQQMQMAAQQAQLQFQQSQTAALAAQAQESQARATKLAAEAQAVPQELEIDRINAIT
;
A
#
# COMPACT_ATOMS: atom_id res chain seq x y z
N LEU A 1 6.27 41.11 -11.03
CA LEU A 1 5.04 41.07 -11.87
C LEU A 1 4.33 42.43 -11.92
N ARG A 2 3.83 42.96 -10.79
CA ARG A 2 3.16 44.27 -10.74
C ARG A 2 3.98 45.42 -11.35
N ALA A 3 5.23 45.57 -10.93
CA ALA A 3 6.14 46.57 -11.51
C ALA A 3 6.34 46.45 -13.03
N ARG A 4 6.25 45.24 -13.61
CA ARG A 4 6.31 45.03 -15.07
C ARG A 4 5.02 45.45 -15.75
N ILE A 5 3.87 45.15 -15.14
CA ILE A 5 2.54 45.59 -15.64
C ILE A 5 2.49 47.11 -15.64
N ASP A 6 2.95 47.75 -14.56
CA ASP A 6 2.98 49.20 -14.43
C ASP A 6 3.95 49.83 -15.45
N ALA A 7 5.14 49.25 -15.63
CA ALA A 7 6.09 49.70 -16.65
C ALA A 7 5.55 49.52 -18.08
N LEU A 8 4.91 48.39 -18.39
CA LEU A 8 4.28 48.18 -19.69
C LEU A 8 3.18 49.21 -19.95
N SER A 9 2.33 49.47 -18.96
CA SER A 9 1.29 50.51 -19.05
C SER A 9 1.89 51.87 -19.40
N LEU A 10 2.98 52.26 -18.74
CA LEU A 10 3.65 53.55 -18.99
C LEU A 10 4.37 53.61 -20.34
N THR A 11 4.85 52.47 -20.87
CA THR A 11 5.50 52.42 -22.20
C THR A 11 4.52 52.32 -23.37
N ILE A 12 3.31 51.79 -23.16
CA ILE A 12 2.30 51.61 -24.21
C ILE A 12 1.50 52.91 -24.44
N HIS A 13 1.27 53.70 -23.40
CA HIS A 13 0.53 54.96 -23.52
C HIS A 13 1.51 56.11 -23.84
N PRO A 14 1.42 56.74 -25.03
CA PRO A 14 2.29 57.87 -25.36
C PRO A 14 1.92 59.06 -24.46
N MET A 15 2.83 59.43 -23.57
CA MET A 15 2.72 60.65 -22.79
C MET A 15 3.44 61.77 -23.53
N MET A 16 2.84 62.96 -23.61
CA MET A 16 3.47 64.11 -24.26
C MET A 16 3.94 65.09 -23.20
N ALA A 17 5.23 65.43 -23.23
CA ALA A 17 5.77 66.55 -22.48
C ALA A 17 5.59 67.83 -23.32
N ILE A 18 4.99 68.87 -22.75
CA ILE A 18 4.75 70.16 -23.43
C ILE A 18 5.31 71.28 -22.57
N ASP A 19 6.00 72.22 -23.19
CA ASP A 19 6.47 73.46 -22.55
C ASP A 19 5.29 74.28 -22.01
N ALA A 20 5.27 74.50 -20.69
CA ALA A 20 4.20 75.19 -19.98
C ALA A 20 3.99 76.64 -20.44
N THR A 21 5.00 77.27 -21.03
CA THR A 21 4.90 78.66 -21.52
C THR A 21 4.16 78.77 -22.86
N ARG A 22 4.02 77.65 -23.59
CA ARG A 22 3.42 77.60 -24.93
C ARG A 22 2.08 76.87 -24.97
N LEU A 23 1.59 76.39 -23.82
CA LEU A 23 0.29 75.72 -23.73
C LEU A 23 -0.84 76.76 -23.71
N PRO A 24 -1.79 76.74 -24.66
CA PRO A 24 -2.95 77.62 -24.63
C PRO A 24 -3.77 77.38 -23.36
N ARG A 25 -4.12 78.43 -22.61
CA ARG A 25 -4.95 78.32 -21.41
C ARG A 25 -6.29 77.66 -21.76
N GLY A 26 -6.64 76.57 -21.06
CA GLY A 26 -7.88 75.81 -21.29
C GLY A 26 -7.76 74.62 -22.26
N ALA A 27 -6.57 74.31 -22.79
CA ALA A 27 -6.37 73.15 -23.64
C ALA A 27 -6.52 71.83 -22.86
N LYS A 28 -7.45 70.97 -23.30
CA LYS A 28 -7.60 69.60 -22.76
C LYS A 28 -6.59 68.66 -23.44
N PRO A 29 -5.75 67.92 -22.69
CA PRO A 29 -4.73 67.02 -23.23
C PRO A 29 -5.32 65.67 -23.72
N GLU A 30 -6.49 65.70 -24.34
CA GLU A 30 -7.12 64.54 -24.95
C GLU A 30 -6.86 64.57 -26.46
N VAL A 31 -6.24 63.54 -27.01
CA VAL A 31 -6.11 63.36 -28.46
C VAL A 31 -7.24 62.42 -28.90
N ARG A 32 -8.10 62.90 -29.81
CA ARG A 32 -9.17 62.10 -30.43
C ARG A 32 -8.92 62.07 -31.95
N PRO A 33 -9.28 60.97 -32.65
CA PRO A 33 -9.19 60.94 -34.10
C PRO A 33 -9.90 62.15 -34.72
N GLY A 34 -9.21 62.89 -35.60
CA GLY A 34 -9.75 64.12 -36.23
C GLY A 34 -9.57 65.42 -35.45
N LYS A 35 -8.93 65.42 -34.26
CA LYS A 35 -8.58 66.66 -33.54
C LYS A 35 -7.37 67.33 -34.19
N MET A 36 -7.55 68.55 -34.68
CA MET A 36 -6.47 69.38 -35.23
C MET A 36 -5.60 69.93 -34.09
N ILE A 37 -4.29 69.68 -34.12
CA ILE A 37 -3.31 70.22 -33.18
C ILE A 37 -2.68 71.46 -33.82
N LEU A 38 -2.95 72.62 -33.25
CA LEU A 38 -2.40 73.89 -33.72
C LEU A 38 -1.00 74.06 -33.11
N THR A 39 0.05 74.03 -33.93
CA THR A 39 1.43 74.29 -33.53
C THR A 39 1.93 75.60 -34.13
N ASN A 40 2.71 76.37 -33.36
CA ASN A 40 3.44 77.53 -33.88
C ASN A 40 4.87 77.06 -34.24
N GLY A 41 5.07 76.59 -35.47
CA GLY A 41 6.36 76.04 -35.96
C GLY A 41 6.28 74.58 -36.42
N ASP A 42 7.42 74.00 -36.80
CA ASP A 42 7.52 72.59 -37.24
C ASP A 42 7.05 71.66 -36.09
N PRO A 43 6.01 70.84 -36.30
CA PRO A 43 5.48 69.92 -35.30
C PRO A 43 6.54 68.99 -34.69
N ARG A 44 7.64 68.70 -35.39
CA ARG A 44 8.70 67.80 -34.91
C ARG A 44 9.52 68.35 -33.74
N GLU A 45 9.64 69.68 -33.64
CA GLU A 45 10.36 70.35 -32.54
C GLU A 45 9.45 70.63 -31.34
N VAL A 46 8.13 70.73 -31.59
CA VAL A 46 7.14 71.11 -30.58
C VAL A 46 6.46 69.88 -29.94
N LEU A 47 6.35 68.79 -30.68
CA LEU A 47 5.70 67.54 -30.24
C LEU A 47 6.70 66.38 -30.33
N GLN A 48 7.57 66.25 -29.33
CA GLN A 48 8.42 65.07 -29.19
C GLN A 48 7.68 63.98 -28.40
N PRO A 49 7.52 62.75 -28.93
CA PRO A 49 6.95 61.66 -28.16
C PRO A 49 7.90 61.33 -27.00
N PHE A 50 7.44 61.53 -25.77
CA PHE A 50 8.20 61.15 -24.59
C PHE A 50 8.08 59.64 -24.40
N ASN A 51 9.17 58.92 -24.66
CA ASN A 51 9.24 57.48 -24.43
C ASN A 51 9.95 57.23 -23.09
N PHE A 52 9.27 56.58 -22.14
CA PHE A 52 9.84 56.19 -20.84
C PHE A 52 10.97 55.15 -20.95
N GLY A 53 11.29 54.70 -22.17
CA GLY A 53 12.30 53.69 -22.47
C GLY A 53 11.66 52.34 -22.77
N GLN A 54 12.51 51.32 -22.93
CA GLN A 54 12.03 49.96 -23.13
C GLN A 54 11.99 49.22 -21.79
N VAL A 55 10.92 48.47 -21.54
CA VAL A 55 10.87 47.54 -20.41
C VAL A 55 11.97 46.49 -20.61
N SER A 56 12.88 46.38 -19.64
CA SER A 56 13.99 45.41 -19.72
C SER A 56 13.47 43.98 -19.89
N GLN A 57 13.93 43.30 -20.95
CA GLN A 57 13.65 41.88 -21.25
C GLN A 57 13.98 40.94 -20.08
N ILE A 58 14.93 41.32 -19.23
CA ILE A 58 15.35 40.55 -18.04
C ILE A 58 14.18 40.34 -17.06
N THR A 59 13.23 41.27 -17.00
CA THR A 59 12.05 41.14 -16.13
C THR A 59 11.15 39.97 -16.50
N PHE A 60 11.16 39.53 -17.77
CA PHE A 60 10.42 38.34 -18.20
C PHE A 60 11.09 37.05 -17.69
N ALA A 61 12.42 36.95 -17.81
CA ALA A 61 13.18 35.83 -17.28
C ALA A 61 13.05 35.69 -15.75
N GLN A 62 13.11 36.82 -15.02
CA GLN A 62 12.90 36.83 -13.57
C GLN A 62 11.49 36.40 -13.17
N ALA A 63 10.47 36.81 -13.92
CA ALA A 63 9.08 36.38 -13.68
C ALA A 63 8.90 34.88 -13.93
N GLY A 64 9.50 34.34 -14.99
CA GLY A 64 9.49 32.89 -15.27
C GLY A 64 10.19 32.08 -14.18
N ALA A 65 11.35 32.54 -13.69
CA ALA A 65 12.06 31.89 -12.58
C ALA A 65 11.23 31.91 -11.28
N LEU A 66 10.56 33.02 -10.97
CA LEU A 66 9.66 33.11 -9.82
C LEU A 66 8.48 32.13 -9.95
N GLN A 67 7.89 32.01 -11.14
CA GLN A 67 6.81 31.05 -11.40
C GLN A 67 7.29 29.61 -11.15
N GLN A 68 8.48 29.24 -11.64
CA GLN A 68 9.07 27.92 -11.39
C GLN A 68 9.31 27.68 -9.90
N MET A 69 9.87 28.66 -9.18
CA MET A 69 10.07 28.56 -7.73
C MET A 69 8.75 28.38 -6.98
N VAL A 70 7.70 29.11 -7.36
CA VAL A 70 6.37 28.99 -6.73
C VAL A 70 5.73 27.64 -7.06
N GLN A 71 5.84 27.13 -8.28
CA GLN A 71 5.35 25.81 -8.63
C GLN A 71 6.07 24.70 -7.85
N GLN A 72 7.40 24.78 -7.74
CA GLN A 72 8.19 23.86 -6.92
C GLN A 72 7.82 23.97 -5.43
N ALA A 73 7.66 25.19 -4.92
CA ALA A 73 7.30 25.46 -3.53
C ALA A 73 5.86 25.03 -3.20
N THR A 74 4.91 25.14 -4.11
CA THR A 74 3.51 24.73 -3.90
C THR A 74 3.28 23.25 -4.19
N GLY A 75 4.15 22.62 -4.98
CA GLY A 75 3.93 21.28 -5.51
C GLY A 75 2.79 21.25 -6.53
N ALA A 76 2.38 22.41 -7.06
CA ALA A 76 1.42 22.50 -8.14
C ALA A 76 2.07 21.97 -9.41
N VAL A 77 1.55 20.84 -9.91
CA VAL A 77 1.98 20.28 -11.19
C VAL A 77 1.24 21.03 -12.28
N ASP A 78 1.96 21.79 -13.08
CA ASP A 78 1.41 22.31 -14.32
C ASP A 78 1.29 21.13 -15.31
N SER A 79 0.08 20.58 -15.43
CA SER A 79 -0.22 19.51 -16.40
C SER A 79 0.04 19.94 -17.85
N ALA A 80 0.05 21.25 -18.14
CA ALA A 80 0.40 21.77 -19.46
C ALA A 80 1.92 21.82 -19.69
N GLY A 81 2.71 22.05 -18.65
CA GLY A 81 4.18 22.04 -18.70
C GLY A 81 4.77 20.64 -18.83
N ILE A 82 4.17 19.64 -18.19
CA ILE A 82 4.57 18.23 -18.36
C ILE A 82 4.22 17.75 -19.77
N ALA A 83 3.04 18.06 -20.29
CA ALA A 83 2.67 17.69 -21.67
C ALA A 83 3.56 18.34 -22.74
N GLY A 84 4.08 19.55 -22.49
CA GLY A 84 5.01 20.24 -23.40
C GLY A 84 6.41 19.61 -23.47
N GLN A 85 6.90 18.99 -22.39
CA GLN A 85 8.17 18.23 -22.37
C GLN A 85 8.01 16.75 -22.75
N VAL A 86 6.77 16.28 -22.94
CA VAL A 86 6.45 14.88 -23.31
C VAL A 86 6.62 14.62 -24.82
N ASN A 87 6.86 15.64 -25.64
CA ASN A 87 7.14 15.50 -27.07
C ASN A 87 8.59 15.07 -27.39
N GLY A 88 8.99 13.87 -26.93
CA GLY A 88 10.02 13.08 -27.63
C GLY A 88 11.06 12.37 -26.78
N GLU A 89 11.52 12.94 -25.65
CA GLU A 89 12.76 12.47 -24.97
C GLU A 89 12.67 12.32 -23.44
N ALA A 90 11.54 12.65 -22.81
CA ALA A 90 11.37 12.43 -21.39
C ALA A 90 11.10 10.94 -21.09
N THR A 91 12.13 10.20 -20.70
CA THR A 91 12.01 8.79 -20.27
C THR A 91 10.90 8.67 -19.22
N ALA A 92 9.96 7.74 -19.39
CA ALA A 92 8.85 7.51 -18.46
C ALA A 92 9.30 7.34 -16.98
N ALA A 93 10.54 6.91 -16.76
CA ALA A 93 11.20 6.85 -15.46
C ALA A 93 11.46 8.24 -14.83
N GLY A 94 11.89 9.24 -15.60
CA GLY A 94 12.12 10.61 -15.11
C GLY A 94 10.82 11.33 -14.73
N ILE A 95 9.74 11.07 -15.47
CA ILE A 95 8.39 11.54 -15.14
C ILE A 95 7.89 10.84 -13.88
N SER A 96 8.05 9.52 -13.77
CA SER A 96 7.63 8.77 -12.58
C SER A 96 8.38 9.16 -11.31
N MET A 97 9.69 9.44 -11.41
CA MET A 97 10.50 9.88 -10.26
C MET A 97 10.14 11.30 -9.82
N SER A 98 9.92 12.23 -10.75
CA SER A 98 9.50 13.61 -10.43
C SER A 98 8.09 13.63 -9.85
N LEU A 99 7.15 12.87 -10.41
CA LEU A 99 5.79 12.74 -9.89
C LEU A 99 5.77 12.03 -8.52
N GLY A 100 6.67 11.06 -8.29
CA GLY A 100 6.78 10.33 -7.02
C GLY A 100 7.09 11.23 -5.81
N ALA A 101 7.94 12.24 -5.97
CA ALA A 101 8.22 13.21 -4.91
C ALA A 101 6.99 14.09 -4.58
N ILE A 102 6.25 14.50 -5.61
CA ILE A 102 5.01 15.28 -5.47
C ILE A 102 3.92 14.45 -4.79
N ILE A 103 3.74 13.19 -5.22
CA ILE A 103 2.78 12.25 -4.62
C ILE A 103 3.08 12.05 -3.13
N LYS A 104 4.34 11.82 -2.74
CA LYS A 104 4.74 11.69 -1.33
C LYS A 104 4.39 12.94 -0.53
N ARG A 105 4.63 14.12 -1.09
CA ARG A 105 4.27 15.39 -0.46
C ARG A 105 2.75 15.51 -0.28
N HIS A 106 1.96 15.25 -1.31
CA HIS A 106 0.49 15.28 -1.22
C HIS A 106 -0.04 14.28 -0.19
N LYS A 107 0.51 13.05 -0.15
CA LYS A 107 0.16 12.05 0.87
C LYS A 107 0.41 12.57 2.28
N ARG A 108 1.56 13.21 2.52
CA ARG A 108 1.88 13.81 3.82
C ARG A 108 0.90 14.92 4.20
N THR A 109 0.56 15.81 3.26
CA THR A 109 -0.41 16.89 3.52
C THR A 109 -1.80 16.33 3.84
N LEU A 110 -2.25 15.29 3.12
CA LEU A 110 -3.51 14.60 3.38
C LEU A 110 -3.53 13.92 4.76
N ILE A 111 -2.45 13.22 5.13
CA ILE A 111 -2.34 12.59 6.46
C ILE A 111 -2.38 13.66 7.55
N ASN A 112 -1.65 14.77 7.38
CA ASN A 112 -1.66 15.87 8.34
C ASN A 112 -3.06 16.48 8.49
N PHE A 113 -3.77 16.68 7.39
CA PHE A 113 -5.14 17.18 7.41
C PHE A 113 -6.09 16.20 8.09
N GLN A 114 -5.95 14.90 7.79
CA GLN A 114 -6.74 13.85 8.43
C GLN A 114 -6.52 13.82 9.95
N GLN A 115 -5.26 13.78 10.41
CA GLN A 115 -4.92 13.67 11.82
C GLN A 115 -5.22 14.95 12.60
N SER A 116 -4.95 16.12 12.02
CA SER A 116 -5.03 17.40 12.73
C SER A 116 -6.42 18.03 12.67
N PHE A 117 -7.20 17.76 11.62
CA PHE A 117 -8.49 18.41 11.40
C PHE A 117 -9.64 17.40 11.38
N LEU A 118 -9.57 16.42 10.48
CA LEU A 118 -10.70 15.54 10.16
C LEU A 118 -11.07 14.61 11.34
N ILE A 119 -10.10 13.92 11.95
CA ILE A 119 -10.34 13.04 13.11
C ILE A 119 -10.85 13.85 14.33
N PRO A 120 -10.22 14.97 14.74
CA PRO A 120 -10.74 15.77 15.84
C PRO A 120 -12.13 16.35 15.57
N PHE A 121 -12.41 16.75 14.33
CA PHE A 121 -13.73 17.27 13.94
C PHE A 121 -14.82 16.20 14.09
N VAL A 122 -14.60 15.00 13.52
CA VAL A 122 -15.56 13.89 13.61
C VAL A 122 -15.79 13.48 15.06
N LYS A 123 -14.74 13.39 15.88
CA LYS A 123 -14.88 13.07 17.32
C LYS A 123 -15.75 14.10 18.03
N LYS A 124 -15.48 15.39 17.84
CA LYS A 124 -16.28 16.47 18.46
C LYS A 124 -17.73 16.45 17.99
N ALA A 125 -17.97 16.25 16.69
CA ALA A 125 -19.31 16.15 16.14
C ALA A 125 -20.08 14.94 16.68
N ALA A 126 -19.42 13.77 16.79
CA ALA A 126 -20.02 12.56 17.33
C ALA A 126 -20.39 12.70 18.81
N TYR A 127 -19.48 13.24 19.64
CA TYR A 127 -19.79 13.53 21.05
C TYR A 127 -20.94 14.53 21.19
N ARG A 128 -21.02 15.53 20.30
CA ARG A 128 -22.14 16.48 20.28
C ARG A 128 -23.45 15.78 19.93
N TYR A 129 -23.45 14.87 18.94
CA TYR A 129 -24.64 14.13 18.54
C TYR A 129 -25.16 13.21 19.65
N MET A 130 -24.26 12.49 20.33
CA MET A 130 -24.60 11.61 21.45
C MET A 130 -25.26 12.35 22.63
N GLN A 131 -24.95 13.64 22.83
CA GLN A 131 -25.62 14.46 23.85
C GLN A 131 -27.10 14.71 23.56
N PHE A 132 -27.51 14.64 22.28
CA PHE A 132 -28.88 14.92 21.85
C PHE A 132 -29.71 13.66 21.55
N ASP A 133 -29.10 12.47 21.57
CA ASP A 133 -29.78 11.18 21.41
C ASP A 133 -29.36 10.18 22.52
N PRO A 134 -29.86 10.35 23.75
CA PRO A 134 -29.51 9.49 24.88
C PRO A 134 -30.12 8.08 24.79
N GLU A 135 -31.17 7.91 23.98
CA GLU A 135 -31.88 6.63 23.80
C GLU A 135 -31.03 5.66 22.97
N SER A 136 -30.43 6.14 21.87
CA SER A 136 -29.55 5.32 21.03
C SER A 136 -28.12 5.18 21.59
N TYR A 137 -27.68 6.12 22.43
CA TYR A 137 -26.32 6.16 22.99
C TYR A 137 -26.34 6.29 24.52
N PRO A 138 -26.44 5.17 25.26
CA PRO A 138 -26.37 5.20 26.73
C PRO A 138 -25.03 5.73 27.24
N VAL A 139 -24.98 6.23 28.48
CA VAL A 139 -23.76 6.77 29.08
C VAL A 139 -22.74 5.66 29.32
N ALA A 140 -21.86 5.45 28.35
CA ALA A 140 -20.77 4.49 28.37
C ALA A 140 -19.46 5.12 27.86
N ASP A 141 -18.32 4.48 28.13
CA ASP A 141 -17.00 4.96 27.70
C ASP A 141 -16.76 4.61 26.21
N TYR A 142 -17.15 5.52 25.32
CA TYR A 142 -17.00 5.33 23.87
C TYR A 142 -15.62 5.76 23.37
N LYS A 143 -14.83 4.79 22.87
CA LYS A 143 -13.55 5.06 22.19
C LYS A 143 -13.73 5.12 20.67
N PHE A 144 -13.78 6.34 20.13
CA PHE A 144 -13.86 6.56 18.69
C PHE A 144 -12.54 6.33 17.97
N ASN A 145 -12.53 5.38 17.04
CA ASN A 145 -11.46 5.18 16.07
C ASN A 145 -11.97 5.51 14.67
N ALA A 146 -11.36 6.52 14.03
CA ALA A 146 -11.74 6.96 12.68
C ALA A 146 -10.68 6.47 11.68
N SER A 147 -11.05 5.51 10.83
CA SER A 147 -10.22 5.03 9.73
C SER A 147 -10.52 5.81 8.45
N SER A 148 -9.50 6.18 7.67
CA SER A 148 -9.68 6.83 6.37
C SER A 148 -9.63 5.85 5.20
N THR A 149 -10.05 6.31 4.03
CA THR A 149 -9.98 5.59 2.75
C THR A 149 -8.55 5.17 2.40
N LEU A 150 -7.51 5.87 2.88
CA LEU A 150 -6.11 5.42 2.72
C LEU A 150 -5.84 4.14 3.53
N GLY A 151 -6.46 4.00 4.70
CA GLY A 151 -6.44 2.75 5.47
C GLY A 151 -7.28 1.66 4.80
N ILE A 152 -8.39 2.01 4.16
CA ILE A 152 -9.22 1.06 3.39
C ILE A 152 -8.49 0.59 2.13
N ILE A 153 -7.87 1.48 1.35
CA ILE A 153 -7.10 1.13 0.15
C ILE A 153 -5.83 0.36 0.53
N ALA A 154 -5.16 0.73 1.62
CA ALA A 154 -4.02 -0.04 2.13
C ALA A 154 -4.46 -1.46 2.51
N ARG A 155 -5.60 -1.59 3.17
CA ARG A 155 -6.21 -2.87 3.52
C ARG A 155 -6.68 -3.66 2.29
N GLU A 156 -7.24 -3.01 1.27
CA GLU A 156 -7.57 -3.64 -0.02
C GLU A 156 -6.31 -4.11 -0.76
N TYR A 157 -5.23 -3.32 -0.70
CA TYR A 157 -3.93 -3.69 -1.26
C TYR A 157 -3.30 -4.86 -0.50
N GLU A 158 -3.34 -4.84 0.84
CA GLU A 158 -2.92 -5.96 1.68
C GLU A 158 -3.74 -7.21 1.38
N VAL A 159 -5.07 -7.12 1.26
CA VAL A 159 -5.94 -8.23 0.85
C VAL A 159 -5.55 -8.73 -0.55
N THR A 160 -5.28 -7.83 -1.50
CA THR A 160 -4.83 -8.20 -2.86
C THR A 160 -3.51 -8.97 -2.82
N GLN A 161 -2.56 -8.53 -1.99
CA GLN A 161 -1.27 -9.18 -1.84
C GLN A 161 -1.38 -10.52 -1.11
N LEU A 162 -2.23 -10.61 -0.09
CA LEU A 162 -2.55 -11.86 0.60
C LEU A 162 -3.24 -12.86 -0.33
N VAL A 163 -4.12 -12.40 -1.23
CA VAL A 163 -4.75 -13.26 -2.26
C VAL A 163 -3.72 -13.75 -3.27
N GLN A 164 -2.76 -12.93 -3.70
CA GLN A 164 -1.64 -13.38 -4.54
C GLN A 164 -0.75 -14.42 -3.84
N LEU A 165 -0.49 -14.24 -2.54
CA LEU A 165 0.22 -15.25 -1.74
C LEU A 165 -0.60 -16.53 -1.62
N LEU A 166 -1.91 -16.43 -1.42
CA LEU A 166 -2.80 -17.60 -1.36
C LEU A 166 -2.81 -18.38 -2.68
N GLN A 167 -2.76 -17.69 -3.83
CA GLN A 167 -2.73 -18.32 -5.15
C GLN A 167 -1.40 -19.01 -5.46
N THR A 168 -0.30 -18.55 -4.86
CA THR A 168 1.05 -19.09 -5.09
C THR A 168 1.48 -20.12 -4.04
N MET A 169 0.78 -20.21 -2.91
CA MET A 169 1.09 -21.16 -1.83
C MET A 169 0.36 -22.49 -2.01
N ASP A 170 1.02 -23.59 -1.66
CA ASP A 170 0.42 -24.92 -1.70
C ASP A 170 -0.70 -25.07 -0.65
N ARG A 171 -1.81 -25.72 -1.04
CA ARG A 171 -2.99 -25.99 -0.20
C ARG A 171 -2.68 -26.90 0.99
N GLN A 172 -1.58 -27.63 0.93
CA GLN A 172 -1.11 -28.51 2.01
C GLN A 172 -0.24 -27.77 3.05
N SER A 173 0.10 -26.51 2.80
CA SER A 173 0.89 -25.72 3.74
C SER A 173 0.10 -25.47 5.03
N PRO A 174 0.67 -25.72 6.22
CA PRO A 174 0.01 -25.44 7.50
C PRO A 174 -0.32 -23.94 7.68
N LEU A 175 0.28 -23.05 6.88
CA LEU A 175 0.02 -21.61 6.89
C LEU A 175 -1.19 -21.20 6.02
N TYR A 176 -1.71 -22.10 5.18
CA TYR A 176 -2.78 -21.80 4.22
C TYR A 176 -4.05 -21.29 4.91
N ASN A 177 -4.44 -21.96 5.99
CA ASN A 177 -5.62 -21.58 6.76
C ASN A 177 -5.42 -20.29 7.56
N THR A 178 -4.21 -20.05 8.09
CA THR A 178 -3.86 -18.78 8.76
C THR A 178 -3.89 -17.60 7.80
N LEU A 179 -3.50 -17.81 6.53
CA LEU A 179 -3.58 -16.81 5.47
C LEU A 179 -5.03 -16.50 5.08
N ILE A 180 -5.89 -17.51 4.96
CA ILE A 180 -7.34 -17.32 4.74
C ILE A 180 -7.95 -16.52 5.90
N GLN A 181 -7.60 -16.85 7.14
CA GLN A 181 -8.06 -16.11 8.31
C GLN A 181 -7.58 -14.66 8.28
N SER A 182 -6.33 -14.41 7.90
CA SER A 182 -5.77 -13.05 7.76
C SER A 182 -6.45 -12.24 6.64
N ILE A 183 -6.90 -12.90 5.57
CA ILE A 183 -7.68 -12.27 4.49
C ILE A 183 -9.07 -11.89 5.01
N ILE A 184 -9.78 -12.82 5.65
CA ILE A 184 -11.13 -12.57 6.21
C ILE A 184 -11.06 -11.50 7.30
N ASP A 185 -9.99 -11.48 8.09
CA ASP A 185 -9.78 -10.50 9.15
C ASP A 185 -9.64 -9.07 8.63
N ASN A 186 -9.05 -8.92 7.43
CA ASN A 186 -8.83 -7.65 6.77
C ASN A 186 -9.94 -7.26 5.78
N MET A 187 -10.84 -8.16 5.40
CA MET A 187 -12.01 -7.80 4.60
C MET A 187 -13.10 -7.18 5.48
N ASN A 188 -13.80 -6.19 4.94
CA ASN A 188 -14.93 -5.56 5.63
C ASN A 188 -16.22 -6.39 5.42
N LEU A 189 -16.25 -7.60 5.98
CA LEU A 189 -17.38 -8.52 5.94
C LEU A 189 -18.32 -8.28 7.12
N SER A 190 -19.62 -8.13 6.86
CA SER A 190 -20.64 -7.98 7.91
C SER A 190 -20.76 -9.22 8.82
N ASN A 191 -20.37 -10.40 8.33
CA ASN A 191 -20.45 -11.71 8.98
C ASN A 191 -19.07 -12.28 9.33
N ARG A 192 -18.09 -11.41 9.62
CA ARG A 192 -16.70 -11.77 9.92
C ARG A 192 -16.56 -12.79 11.06
N GLU A 193 -17.26 -12.59 12.17
CA GLU A 193 -17.17 -13.47 13.35
C GLU A 193 -17.74 -14.86 13.07
N GLU A 194 -18.86 -14.94 12.35
CA GLU A 194 -19.46 -16.22 11.95
C GLU A 194 -18.55 -17.03 11.03
N LEU A 195 -17.89 -16.36 10.07
CA LEU A 195 -16.95 -17.01 9.15
C LEU A 195 -15.70 -17.51 9.86
N ILE A 196 -15.17 -16.76 10.82
CA ILE A 196 -14.03 -17.19 11.65
C ILE A 196 -14.43 -18.40 12.52
N ALA A 197 -15.61 -18.36 13.13
CA ALA A 197 -16.12 -19.45 13.96
C ALA A 197 -16.33 -20.74 13.14
N ALA A 198 -16.92 -20.63 11.94
CA ALA A 198 -17.08 -21.75 11.02
C ALA A 198 -15.74 -22.33 10.56
N MET A 199 -14.74 -21.48 10.31
CA MET A 199 -13.40 -21.92 9.95
C MET A 199 -12.68 -22.61 11.11
N GLN A 200 -12.82 -22.10 12.34
CA GLN A 200 -12.28 -22.75 13.54
C GLN A 200 -12.93 -24.10 13.81
N GLN A 201 -14.24 -24.23 13.59
CA GLN A 201 -14.94 -25.53 13.65
C GLN A 201 -14.45 -26.49 12.57
N ALA A 202 -14.20 -26.00 11.35
CA ALA A 202 -13.64 -26.81 10.27
C ALA A 202 -12.16 -27.21 10.51
N MET A 203 -11.43 -26.45 11.34
CA MET A 203 -10.05 -26.75 11.74
C MET A 203 -9.94 -27.64 12.98
N GLN A 204 -11.02 -27.82 13.75
CA GLN A 204 -11.01 -28.82 14.82
C GLN A 204 -10.93 -30.21 14.17
N PRO A 205 -9.93 -31.04 14.52
CA PRO A 205 -9.96 -32.45 14.16
C PRO A 205 -11.28 -33.02 14.67
N ASN A 206 -12.07 -33.60 13.77
CA ASN A 206 -13.35 -34.21 14.15
C ASN A 206 -13.08 -35.14 15.36
N PRO A 207 -13.73 -34.96 16.53
CA PRO A 207 -13.40 -35.71 17.74
C PRO A 207 -13.47 -37.22 17.54
N GLU A 208 -14.40 -37.67 16.70
CA GLU A 208 -14.52 -39.06 16.28
C GLU A 208 -13.34 -39.53 15.41
N ALA A 209 -12.81 -38.67 14.53
CA ALA A 209 -11.64 -39.00 13.70
C ALA A 209 -10.35 -39.06 14.53
N GLN A 210 -10.24 -38.24 15.57
CA GLN A 210 -9.10 -38.24 16.48
C GLN A 210 -9.15 -39.45 17.44
N GLN A 211 -10.34 -39.83 17.91
CA GLN A 211 -10.55 -41.09 18.64
C GLN A 211 -10.32 -42.31 17.75
N MET A 212 -10.75 -42.28 16.49
CA MET A 212 -10.46 -43.38 15.55
C MET A 212 -8.98 -43.46 15.22
N GLN A 213 -8.27 -42.33 15.07
CA GLN A 213 -6.82 -42.34 14.89
C GLN A 213 -6.09 -42.83 16.14
N MET A 214 -6.52 -42.44 17.34
CA MET A 214 -5.92 -42.90 18.58
C MET A 214 -6.20 -44.39 18.81
N ALA A 215 -7.42 -44.86 18.52
CA ALA A 215 -7.80 -46.26 18.59
C ALA A 215 -7.11 -47.10 17.50
N ALA A 216 -6.98 -46.59 16.28
CA ALA A 216 -6.25 -47.26 15.20
C ALA A 216 -4.75 -47.31 15.51
N GLN A 217 -4.17 -46.25 16.06
CA GLN A 217 -2.77 -46.22 16.46
C GLN A 217 -2.51 -47.15 17.65
N GLN A 218 -3.43 -47.23 18.61
CA GLN A 218 -3.35 -48.15 19.75
C GLN A 218 -3.54 -49.62 19.31
N ALA A 219 -4.50 -49.89 18.42
CA ALA A 219 -4.70 -51.22 17.83
C ALA A 219 -3.50 -51.63 16.97
N GLN A 220 -2.88 -50.69 16.24
CA GLN A 220 -1.69 -50.96 15.44
C GLN A 220 -0.45 -51.19 16.32
N LEU A 221 -0.30 -50.46 17.43
CA LEU A 221 0.73 -50.73 18.44
C LEU A 221 0.53 -52.10 19.10
N GLN A 222 -0.71 -52.47 19.46
CA GLN A 222 -1.01 -53.80 20.00
C GLN A 222 -0.77 -54.91 18.97
N PHE A 223 -1.15 -54.69 17.72
CA PHE A 223 -0.87 -55.64 16.65
C PHE A 223 0.63 -55.81 16.44
N GLN A 224 1.40 -54.71 16.43
CA GLN A 224 2.85 -54.75 16.31
C GLN A 224 3.52 -55.41 17.55
N GLN A 225 2.98 -55.21 18.76
CA GLN A 225 3.39 -55.94 19.96
C GLN A 225 3.08 -57.44 19.88
N SER A 226 1.90 -57.83 19.39
CA SER A 226 1.55 -59.24 19.22
C SER A 226 2.45 -59.92 18.18
N GLN A 227 2.78 -59.23 17.10
CA GLN A 227 3.66 -59.74 16.04
C GLN A 227 5.09 -59.91 16.54
N THR A 228 5.61 -58.95 17.30
CA THR A 228 6.92 -59.06 17.96
C THR A 228 6.95 -60.16 19.02
N ALA A 229 5.88 -60.35 19.80
CA ALA A 229 5.77 -61.45 20.75
C ALA A 229 5.70 -62.82 20.08
N ALA A 230 4.96 -62.96 18.97
CA ALA A 230 4.89 -64.19 18.18
C ALA A 230 6.24 -64.54 17.55
N LEU A 231 6.95 -63.55 17.00
CA LEU A 231 8.32 -63.72 16.49
C LEU A 231 9.30 -64.14 17.60
N ALA A 232 9.19 -63.56 18.79
CA ALA A 232 10.00 -63.95 19.94
C ALA A 232 9.71 -65.37 20.41
N ALA A 233 8.43 -65.77 20.47
CA ALA A 233 8.03 -67.13 20.81
C ALA A 233 8.52 -68.15 19.77
N GLN A 234 8.43 -67.82 18.47
CA GLN A 234 8.94 -68.65 17.39
C GLN A 234 10.47 -68.79 17.45
N ALA A 235 11.18 -67.72 17.80
CA ALA A 235 12.62 -67.76 18.02
C ALA A 235 12.98 -68.70 19.19
N GLN A 236 12.23 -68.65 20.29
CA GLN A 236 12.45 -69.50 21.46
C GLN A 236 12.15 -70.98 21.15
N GLU A 237 11.07 -71.26 20.41
CA GLU A 237 10.75 -72.62 19.96
C GLU A 237 11.81 -73.17 19.00
N SER A 238 12.31 -72.34 18.07
CA SER A 238 13.40 -72.71 17.17
C SER A 238 14.68 -73.07 17.95
N GLN A 239 15.00 -72.31 19.01
CA GLN A 239 16.14 -72.59 19.86
C GLN A 239 15.95 -73.87 20.69
N ALA A 240 14.74 -74.12 21.20
CA ALA A 240 14.40 -75.36 21.89
C ALA A 240 14.49 -76.59 20.94
N ARG A 241 14.01 -76.46 19.70
CA ARG A 241 14.17 -77.50 18.66
C ARG A 241 15.63 -77.71 18.30
N ALA A 242 16.44 -76.66 18.21
CA ALA A 242 17.88 -76.78 17.97
C ALA A 242 18.58 -77.55 19.11
N THR A 243 18.22 -77.29 20.38
CA THR A 243 18.75 -78.07 21.50
C THR A 243 18.28 -79.52 21.50
N LYS A 244 17.01 -79.78 21.11
CA LYS A 244 16.49 -81.14 20.99
C LYS A 244 17.19 -81.91 19.88
N LEU A 245 17.36 -81.31 18.71
CA LEU A 245 18.10 -81.89 17.59
C LEU A 245 19.57 -82.15 17.93
N ALA A 246 20.20 -81.26 18.71
CA ALA A 246 21.56 -81.48 19.20
C ALA A 246 21.65 -82.66 20.19
N ALA A 247 20.66 -82.81 21.07
CA ALA A 247 20.58 -83.95 21.99
C ALA A 247 20.28 -85.27 21.26
N GLU A 248 19.36 -85.27 20.29
CA GLU A 248 19.07 -86.42 19.42
C GLU A 248 20.32 -86.82 18.61
N ALA A 249 21.06 -85.86 18.04
CA ALA A 249 22.31 -86.13 17.33
C ALA A 249 23.41 -86.77 18.22
N GLN A 250 23.40 -86.50 19.53
CA GLN A 250 24.31 -87.16 20.49
C GLN A 250 23.83 -88.56 20.91
N ALA A 251 22.53 -88.84 20.82
CA ALA A 251 21.95 -90.16 21.14
C ALA A 251 22.08 -91.17 19.99
N VAL A 252 22.06 -90.71 18.73
CA VAL A 252 22.25 -91.54 17.53
C VAL A 252 23.49 -92.46 17.57
N PRO A 253 24.70 -92.00 17.95
CA PRO A 253 25.86 -92.90 18.05
C PRO A 253 25.72 -93.93 19.18
N GLN A 254 25.04 -93.59 20.28
CA GLN A 254 24.78 -94.54 21.37
C GLN A 254 23.75 -95.61 20.96
N GLU A 255 22.70 -95.23 20.23
CA GLU A 255 21.75 -96.19 19.66
C GLU A 255 22.42 -97.10 18.62
N LEU A 256 23.26 -96.56 17.74
CA LEU A 256 24.06 -97.35 16.79
C LEU A 256 25.03 -98.32 17.47
N GLU A 257 25.62 -97.93 18.61
CA GLU A 257 26.45 -98.83 19.43
C GLU A 257 25.63 -99.93 20.10
N ILE A 258 24.45 -99.61 20.63
CA ILE A 258 23.51 -100.59 21.20
C ILE A 258 23.02 -101.57 20.12
N ASP A 259 22.67 -101.08 18.93
CA ASP A 259 22.28 -101.94 17.79
C ASP A 259 23.43 -102.83 17.31
N ARG A 260 24.67 -102.35 17.35
CA ARG A 260 25.86 -103.18 17.08
C ARG A 260 26.02 -104.29 18.11
N ILE A 261 25.79 -104.01 19.40
CA ILE A 261 25.90 -105.00 20.48
C ILE A 261 24.77 -106.04 20.36
N ASN A 262 23.55 -105.61 20.05
CA ASN A 262 22.41 -106.50 19.79
C ASN A 262 22.60 -107.37 18.54
N ALA A 263 23.29 -106.87 17.50
CA ALA A 263 23.58 -107.65 16.30
C ALA A 263 24.68 -108.71 16.48
N ILE A 264 25.42 -108.68 17.60
CA ILE A 264 26.51 -109.62 17.91
C ILE A 264 26.08 -110.71 18.91
N THR A 265 24.94 -110.56 19.58
CA THR A 265 24.40 -111.52 20.57
C THR A 265 23.23 -112.30 19.99
#